data_AF-A0A3G6JDL8-F1
#
_entry.id   AF-A0A3G6JDL8-F1
#
_cell.length_a   1.000
_cell.length_b   1.000
_cell.length_c   1.000
_cell.angle_alpha   90.00
_cell.angle_beta   90.00
_cell.angle_gamma   90.00
#
_symmetry.space_group_name_H-M   'P 1'
#
loop_
_entity.id
_entity.type
_entity.pdbx_description
1 polymer ?
#
loop_
_entity_poly.entity_id
_entity_poly.type
_entity_poly.pdbx_seq_one_letter_code
_entity_poly.pdbx_strand_id
1 'polypeptide(L)'
;MNFSLFNYQKKLVTEARQELAQKNKGVMIVSPPGSGKSVVIAEIARLTALKGNRILFFVHRRELTRQIEEAFINNGVDMSKVTIDTVQRVWNHIQSLEKPSLIIIDEAHHSKANTYKKILEYWPDVPRLGFTATPWRMSGEGFTDEYSSMVEGPQVQWLIDHNRLAPYDYYAVPLGDFSKLASHGGQDYTGSSMNEYTETVAYGDLIGNWKKHAGGRQTICYTPTVATAREVVQRFQEAGISAAEADGKTPTAIRDEVMEGFKSGKYQVLVNCDLVSEGFNVPECSCVILLRPTKSLVLYLQQAMRCMRYQPDKKAIILDHVNNWGKFGLPNQDRDWTLKSRKRGKSREGDSEVSGIYQCSYCMGVFIRDENIVSETDEVKIIECPYCGQQFEIKNERKDKELGADDGMELKKIQEVNSGHFKTSKVIKLKDCKTYADLEAFAKQMKYKPGWVYYQAKARHLLK
;
A
#
# COMPACT_ATOMS: atom_id res chain seq x y z
N MET A 1 -23.27 19.78 5.55
CA MET A 1 -22.13 20.73 5.56
C MET A 1 -21.47 20.66 4.18
N ASN A 2 -21.39 21.77 3.43
CA ASN A 2 -20.58 21.79 2.20
C ASN A 2 -19.11 21.74 2.61
N PHE A 3 -18.41 20.65 2.31
CA PHE A 3 -16.98 20.56 2.57
C PHE A 3 -16.23 21.58 1.70
N SER A 4 -15.37 22.39 2.30
CA SER A 4 -14.39 23.16 1.55
C SER A 4 -13.20 22.26 1.24
N LEU A 5 -12.98 21.99 -0.05
CA LEU A 5 -11.79 21.30 -0.52
C LEU A 5 -10.51 22.02 -0.07
N PHE A 6 -9.49 21.26 0.31
CA PHE A 6 -8.14 21.78 0.46
C PHE A 6 -7.58 22.23 -0.90
N ASN A 7 -6.61 23.15 -0.89
CA ASN A 7 -6.02 23.68 -2.13
C ASN A 7 -5.45 22.57 -3.04
N TYR A 8 -4.80 21.54 -2.48
CA TYR A 8 -4.30 20.42 -3.27
C TYR A 8 -5.44 19.56 -3.88
N GLN A 9 -6.57 19.44 -3.18
CA GLN A 9 -7.74 18.73 -3.70
C GLN A 9 -8.42 19.54 -4.82
N LYS A 10 -8.55 20.86 -4.66
CA LYS A 10 -9.02 21.76 -5.74
C LYS A 10 -8.14 21.67 -6.97
N LYS A 11 -6.81 21.63 -6.78
CA LYS A 11 -5.84 21.42 -7.84
C LYS A 11 -6.07 20.09 -8.56
N LEU A 12 -6.19 18.98 -7.82
CA LEU A 12 -6.49 17.66 -8.39
C LEU A 12 -7.78 17.65 -9.22
N VAL A 13 -8.87 18.23 -8.70
CA VAL A 13 -10.14 18.35 -9.43
C VAL A 13 -9.96 19.16 -10.72
N THR A 14 -9.23 20.27 -10.64
CA THR A 14 -9.03 21.18 -11.78
C THR A 14 -8.18 20.53 -12.87
N GLU A 15 -7.03 19.95 -12.50
CA GLU A 15 -6.12 19.28 -13.44
C GLU A 15 -6.78 18.07 -14.08
N ALA A 16 -7.49 17.23 -13.33
CA ALA A 16 -8.22 16.09 -13.90
C ALA A 16 -9.25 16.53 -14.95
N ARG A 17 -9.98 17.62 -14.68
CA ARG A 17 -10.96 18.18 -15.63
C ARG A 17 -10.30 18.81 -16.85
N GLN A 18 -9.16 19.47 -16.69
CA GLN A 18 -8.38 20.03 -17.80
C GLN A 18 -7.84 18.92 -18.70
N GLU A 19 -7.33 17.83 -18.12
CA GLU A 19 -6.89 16.65 -18.87
C GLU A 19 -8.03 16.01 -19.65
N LEU A 20 -9.22 15.87 -19.06
CA LEU A 20 -10.40 15.40 -19.80
C LEU A 20 -10.81 16.35 -20.93
N ALA A 21 -10.71 17.67 -20.73
CA ALA A 21 -11.02 18.67 -21.75
C ALA A 21 -10.07 18.62 -22.96
N GLN A 22 -8.85 18.13 -22.78
CA GLN A 22 -7.87 17.87 -23.85
C GLN A 22 -8.19 16.62 -24.68
N LYS A 23 -9.39 16.04 -24.55
CA LYS A 23 -9.85 14.82 -25.24
C LYS A 23 -9.08 13.55 -24.83
N ASN A 24 -8.44 13.55 -23.65
CA ASN A 24 -7.95 12.31 -23.06
C ASN A 24 -9.12 11.38 -22.73
N LYS A 25 -9.11 10.17 -23.28
CA LYS A 25 -10.17 9.17 -23.03
C LYS A 25 -10.16 8.66 -21.59
N GLY A 26 -9.00 8.66 -20.94
CA GLY A 26 -8.85 8.25 -19.56
C GLY A 26 -7.75 9.01 -18.83
N VAL A 27 -8.06 9.51 -17.64
CA VAL A 27 -7.11 10.20 -16.76
C VAL A 27 -6.99 9.44 -15.46
N MET A 28 -5.78 9.05 -15.09
CA MET A 28 -5.51 8.41 -13.82
C MET A 28 -5.16 9.47 -12.76
N ILE A 29 -5.88 9.47 -11.64
CA ILE A 29 -5.62 10.33 -10.50
C ILE A 29 -4.94 9.49 -9.43
N VAL A 30 -3.70 9.86 -9.09
CA VAL A 30 -2.90 9.17 -8.08
C VAL A 30 -2.92 9.97 -6.80
N SER A 31 -3.44 9.40 -5.71
CA SER A 31 -3.54 10.10 -4.44
C SER A 31 -3.37 9.11 -3.29
N PRO A 32 -2.36 9.28 -2.40
CA PRO A 32 -2.08 8.32 -1.35
C PRO A 32 -3.27 8.03 -0.42
N PRO A 33 -3.30 6.87 0.27
CA PRO A 33 -4.27 6.62 1.34
C PRO A 33 -4.22 7.75 2.37
N GLY A 34 -5.37 8.16 2.92
CA GLY A 34 -5.40 9.30 3.84
C GLY A 34 -5.60 10.67 3.21
N SER A 35 -5.25 10.86 1.93
CA SER A 35 -5.28 12.17 1.25
C SER A 35 -6.66 12.80 1.02
N GLY A 36 -7.75 12.11 1.35
CA GLY A 36 -9.12 12.59 1.11
C GLY A 36 -9.62 12.34 -0.33
N LYS A 37 -9.13 11.28 -0.98
CA LYS A 37 -9.54 10.79 -2.32
C LYS A 37 -11.06 10.81 -2.52
N SER A 38 -11.84 10.32 -1.55
CA SER A 38 -13.30 10.27 -1.61
C SER A 38 -13.95 11.66 -1.76
N VAL A 39 -13.37 12.71 -1.18
CA VAL A 39 -13.89 14.08 -1.29
C VAL A 39 -13.62 14.65 -2.69
N VAL A 40 -12.45 14.33 -3.27
CA VAL A 40 -12.13 14.69 -4.67
C VAL A 40 -13.07 13.99 -5.65
N ILE A 41 -13.33 12.70 -5.45
CA ILE A 41 -14.30 11.92 -6.22
C ILE A 41 -15.69 12.58 -6.15
N ALA A 42 -16.16 12.86 -4.93
CA ALA A 42 -17.49 13.44 -4.72
C ALA A 42 -17.63 14.82 -5.37
N GLU A 43 -16.62 15.68 -5.30
CA GLU A 43 -16.66 16.98 -5.98
C GLU A 43 -16.73 16.84 -7.51
N ILE A 44 -15.95 15.92 -8.09
CA ILE A 44 -16.02 15.68 -9.54
C ILE A 44 -17.41 15.16 -9.94
N ALA A 45 -17.97 14.22 -9.17
CA ALA A 45 -19.31 13.70 -9.40
C ALA A 45 -20.37 14.82 -9.29
N ARG A 46 -20.28 15.66 -8.26
CA ARG A 46 -21.17 16.82 -8.05
C ARG A 46 -21.13 17.79 -9.22
N LEU A 47 -19.93 18.21 -9.64
CA LEU A 47 -19.73 19.13 -10.76
C LEU A 47 -20.20 18.54 -12.09
N THR A 48 -20.12 17.22 -12.24
CA THR A 48 -20.63 16.51 -13.42
C THR A 48 -22.16 16.48 -13.41
N ALA A 49 -22.77 16.11 -12.29
CA ALA A 49 -24.22 16.06 -12.13
C ALA A 49 -24.87 17.44 -12.28
N LEU A 50 -24.24 18.50 -11.79
CA LEU A 50 -24.69 19.90 -11.96
C LEU A 50 -24.79 20.35 -13.43
N LYS A 51 -24.08 19.68 -14.35
CA LYS A 51 -24.20 19.91 -15.79
C LYS A 51 -25.31 19.08 -16.44
N GLY A 52 -26.09 18.35 -15.65
CA GLY A 52 -27.13 17.42 -16.11
C GLY A 52 -26.59 16.06 -16.58
N ASN A 53 -25.28 15.83 -16.50
CA ASN A 53 -24.60 14.66 -17.02
C ASN A 53 -24.72 13.46 -16.08
N ARG A 54 -24.82 12.26 -16.65
CA ARG A 54 -24.87 10.99 -15.90
C ARG A 54 -23.48 10.48 -15.56
N ILE A 55 -23.33 9.91 -14.38
CA ILE A 55 -22.09 9.32 -13.86
C ILE A 55 -22.31 7.84 -13.60
N LEU A 56 -21.40 7.01 -14.09
CA LEU A 56 -21.25 5.64 -13.60
C LEU A 56 -20.03 5.59 -12.67
N PHE A 57 -20.25 5.19 -11.44
CA PHE A 57 -19.20 4.92 -10.47
C PHE A 57 -19.22 3.43 -10.12
N PHE A 58 -18.09 2.74 -10.26
CA PHE A 58 -18.05 1.32 -9.89
C PHE A 58 -16.79 0.92 -9.11
N VAL A 59 -16.97 -0.10 -8.26
CA VAL A 59 -15.98 -0.59 -7.30
C VAL A 59 -15.95 -2.12 -7.26
N HIS A 60 -14.89 -2.71 -6.70
CA HIS A 60 -14.76 -4.16 -6.66
C HIS A 60 -15.44 -4.83 -5.44
N ARG A 61 -15.82 -4.07 -4.40
CA ARG A 61 -16.49 -4.59 -3.19
C ARG A 61 -17.82 -3.89 -2.94
N ARG A 62 -18.80 -4.64 -2.43
CA ARG A 62 -20.15 -4.14 -2.13
C ARG A 62 -20.15 -3.16 -0.95
N GLU A 63 -19.30 -3.39 0.05
CA GLU A 63 -19.19 -2.52 1.23
C GLU A 63 -18.77 -1.09 0.86
N LEU A 64 -18.00 -0.94 -0.22
CA LEU A 64 -17.58 0.37 -0.73
C LEU A 64 -18.72 1.14 -1.40
N THR A 65 -19.75 0.46 -1.96
CA THR A 65 -20.84 1.16 -2.65
C THR A 65 -21.62 2.04 -1.67
N ARG A 66 -22.00 1.49 -0.52
CA ARG A 66 -22.75 2.21 0.52
C ARG A 66 -21.98 3.43 1.05
N GLN A 67 -20.68 3.25 1.31
CA GLN A 67 -19.84 4.35 1.81
C GLN A 67 -19.71 5.48 0.79
N ILE A 68 -19.62 5.14 -0.50
CA ILE A 68 -19.55 6.14 -1.57
C ILE A 68 -20.91 6.81 -1.77
N GLU A 69 -22.02 6.08 -1.70
CA GLU A 69 -23.37 6.65 -1.71
C GLU A 69 -23.55 7.67 -0.58
N GLU A 70 -23.24 7.29 0.66
CA GLU A 70 -23.29 8.18 1.82
C GLU A 70 -22.37 9.40 1.62
N ALA A 71 -21.15 9.19 1.12
CA ALA A 71 -20.25 10.29 0.80
C ALA A 71 -20.82 11.23 -0.28
N PHE A 72 -21.46 10.70 -1.32
CA PHE A 72 -22.02 11.50 -2.42
C PHE A 72 -23.21 12.32 -1.94
N ILE A 73 -24.12 11.71 -1.18
CA ILE A 73 -25.26 12.40 -0.56
C ILE A 73 -24.77 13.52 0.36
N ASN A 74 -23.82 13.22 1.24
CA ASN A 74 -23.26 14.20 2.19
C ASN A 74 -22.54 15.36 1.51
N ASN A 75 -22.08 15.17 0.26
CA ASN A 75 -21.43 16.19 -0.55
C ASN A 75 -22.37 16.83 -1.60
N GLY A 76 -23.68 16.59 -1.52
CA GLY A 76 -24.67 17.23 -2.38
C GLY A 76 -24.59 16.82 -3.85
N VAL A 77 -24.11 15.60 -4.13
CA VAL A 77 -24.19 15.02 -5.47
C VAL A 77 -25.64 14.64 -5.75
N ASP A 78 -26.16 15.04 -6.91
CA ASP A 78 -27.49 14.63 -7.36
C ASP A 78 -27.49 13.14 -7.71
N MET A 79 -27.99 12.33 -6.79
CA MET A 79 -28.01 10.86 -6.91
C MET A 79 -28.91 10.37 -8.06
N SER A 80 -29.83 11.18 -8.57
CA SER A 80 -30.63 10.80 -9.76
C SER A 80 -29.79 10.67 -11.03
N LYS A 81 -28.59 11.28 -11.02
CA LYS A 81 -27.62 11.26 -12.12
C LYS A 81 -26.51 10.23 -11.93
N VAL A 82 -26.48 9.51 -10.81
CA VAL A 82 -25.37 8.61 -10.46
C VAL A 82 -25.84 7.17 -10.37
N THR A 83 -25.15 6.27 -11.08
CA THR A 83 -25.22 4.83 -10.85
C THR A 83 -23.99 4.41 -10.06
N ILE A 84 -24.19 3.81 -8.89
CA ILE A 84 -23.11 3.21 -8.07
C ILE A 84 -23.37 1.71 -7.98
N ASP A 85 -22.40 0.89 -8.41
CA ASP A 85 -22.50 -0.55 -8.19
C ASP A 85 -21.13 -1.24 -8.20
N THR A 86 -21.14 -2.53 -7.87
CA THR A 86 -19.97 -3.39 -8.02
C THR A 86 -19.70 -3.72 -9.49
N VAL A 87 -18.43 -3.92 -9.85
CA VAL A 87 -17.98 -4.26 -11.22
C VAL A 87 -18.81 -5.40 -11.83
N GLN A 88 -19.04 -6.47 -11.06
CA GLN A 88 -19.78 -7.63 -11.55
C GLN A 88 -21.24 -7.30 -11.81
N ARG A 89 -21.89 -6.55 -10.91
CA ARG A 89 -23.29 -6.16 -11.11
C ARG A 89 -23.40 -5.24 -12.32
N VAL A 90 -22.58 -4.20 -12.42
CA VAL A 90 -22.55 -3.32 -13.61
C VAL A 90 -22.49 -4.14 -14.88
N TRP A 91 -21.56 -5.08 -14.99
CA TRP A 91 -21.45 -5.93 -16.18
C TRP A 91 -22.72 -6.75 -16.44
N ASN A 92 -23.32 -7.35 -15.41
CA ASN A 92 -24.50 -8.20 -15.55
C ASN A 92 -25.75 -7.46 -16.06
N HIS A 93 -25.86 -6.15 -15.84
CA HIS A 93 -27.02 -5.36 -16.28
C HIS A 93 -26.63 -4.15 -17.14
N ILE A 94 -25.44 -4.16 -17.75
CA ILE A 94 -24.92 -3.01 -18.49
C ILE A 94 -25.84 -2.57 -19.64
N GLN A 95 -26.58 -3.51 -20.23
CA GLN A 95 -27.54 -3.25 -21.32
C GLN A 95 -28.78 -2.47 -20.87
N SER A 96 -29.15 -2.54 -19.58
CA SER A 96 -30.28 -1.76 -19.04
C SER A 96 -29.85 -0.41 -18.47
N LEU A 97 -28.54 -0.15 -18.38
CA LEU A 97 -28.02 1.13 -17.93
C LEU A 97 -28.08 2.16 -19.04
N GLU A 98 -28.57 3.36 -18.72
CA GLU A 98 -28.41 4.52 -19.59
C GLU A 98 -26.93 4.87 -19.74
N LYS A 99 -26.53 5.25 -20.96
CA LYS A 99 -25.14 5.61 -21.27
C LYS A 99 -24.68 6.78 -20.39
N PRO A 100 -23.61 6.61 -19.57
CA PRO A 100 -23.08 7.69 -18.76
C PRO A 100 -22.29 8.70 -19.60
N SER A 101 -22.14 9.91 -19.09
CA SER A 101 -21.24 10.93 -19.65
C SER A 101 -19.85 10.89 -19.02
N LEU A 102 -19.69 10.24 -17.88
CA LEU A 102 -18.43 10.05 -17.17
C LEU A 102 -18.42 8.70 -16.43
N ILE A 103 -17.32 7.96 -16.55
CA ILE A 103 -17.05 6.77 -15.75
C ILE A 103 -16.01 7.12 -14.68
N ILE A 104 -16.29 6.78 -13.43
CA ILE A 104 -15.34 6.94 -12.33
C ILE A 104 -15.07 5.56 -11.72
N ILE A 105 -13.78 5.25 -11.54
CA ILE A 105 -13.31 3.97 -11.05
C ILE A 105 -12.45 4.24 -9.82
N ASP A 106 -12.82 3.68 -8.67
CA ASP A 106 -11.89 3.62 -7.54
C ASP A 106 -11.08 2.33 -7.58
N GLU A 107 -9.88 2.36 -7.03
CA GLU A 107 -8.89 1.30 -7.13
C GLU A 107 -8.62 0.89 -8.59
N ALA A 108 -8.41 1.91 -9.43
CA ALA A 108 -8.11 1.81 -10.85
C ALA A 108 -6.91 0.91 -11.19
N HIS A 109 -6.08 0.57 -10.21
CA HIS A 109 -5.06 -0.46 -10.34
C HIS A 109 -5.62 -1.85 -10.70
N HIS A 110 -6.94 -2.07 -10.61
CA HIS A 110 -7.64 -3.26 -11.10
C HIS A 110 -8.14 -3.20 -12.55
N SER A 111 -7.97 -2.07 -13.27
CA SER A 111 -8.61 -1.81 -14.58
C SER A 111 -8.35 -2.85 -15.68
N LYS A 112 -7.29 -3.67 -15.54
CA LYS A 112 -6.95 -4.71 -16.52
C LYS A 112 -7.80 -5.99 -16.37
N ALA A 113 -8.49 -6.17 -15.24
CA ALA A 113 -9.35 -7.32 -15.05
C ALA A 113 -10.39 -7.38 -16.18
N ASN A 114 -10.64 -8.57 -16.73
CA ASN A 114 -11.46 -8.73 -17.94
C ASN A 114 -12.83 -8.04 -17.82
N THR A 115 -13.46 -8.09 -16.65
CA THR A 115 -14.74 -7.43 -16.40
C THR A 115 -14.65 -5.90 -16.46
N TYR A 116 -13.55 -5.30 -15.99
CA TYR A 116 -13.31 -3.86 -16.14
C TYR A 116 -13.17 -3.50 -17.62
N LYS A 117 -12.34 -4.25 -18.37
CA LYS A 117 -12.14 -4.02 -19.81
C LYS A 117 -13.45 -4.07 -20.57
N LYS A 118 -14.27 -5.09 -20.32
CA LYS A 118 -15.60 -5.25 -20.95
C LYS A 118 -16.53 -4.04 -20.71
N ILE A 119 -16.59 -3.52 -19.49
CA ILE A 119 -17.40 -2.31 -19.19
C ILE A 119 -16.86 -1.11 -19.97
N LEU A 120 -15.54 -0.94 -19.99
CA LEU A 120 -14.87 0.19 -20.63
C LEU A 120 -14.87 0.13 -22.17
N GLU A 121 -14.96 -1.07 -22.74
CA GLU A 121 -15.09 -1.33 -24.18
C GLU A 121 -16.54 -1.21 -24.65
N TYR A 122 -17.52 -1.43 -23.76
CA TYR A 122 -18.95 -1.23 -24.06
C TYR A 122 -19.27 0.24 -24.32
N TRP A 123 -18.61 1.17 -23.61
CA TRP A 123 -18.70 2.62 -23.84
C TRP A 123 -17.33 3.24 -24.12
N PRO A 124 -16.74 3.00 -25.30
CA PRO A 124 -15.36 3.37 -25.62
C PRO A 124 -15.15 4.87 -25.85
N ASP A 125 -16.24 5.63 -26.03
CA ASP A 125 -16.26 7.07 -26.24
C ASP A 125 -16.54 7.88 -24.96
N VAL A 126 -16.89 7.20 -23.86
CA VAL A 126 -17.15 7.86 -22.57
C VAL A 126 -15.83 8.12 -21.84
N PRO A 127 -15.54 9.36 -21.43
CA PRO A 127 -14.34 9.67 -20.66
C PRO A 127 -14.35 8.94 -19.31
N ARG A 128 -13.17 8.55 -18.84
CA ARG A 128 -13.01 7.85 -17.55
C ARG A 128 -11.98 8.51 -16.63
N LEU A 129 -12.27 8.47 -15.33
CA LEU A 129 -11.34 8.87 -14.26
C LEU A 129 -11.04 7.66 -13.38
N GLY A 130 -9.76 7.30 -13.29
CA GLY A 130 -9.29 6.19 -12.48
C GLY A 130 -8.56 6.68 -11.25
N PHE A 131 -9.09 6.41 -10.07
CA PHE A 131 -8.48 6.78 -8.80
C PHE A 131 -7.67 5.62 -8.23
N THR A 132 -6.43 5.88 -7.80
CA THR A 132 -5.61 4.86 -7.14
C THR A 132 -4.65 5.49 -6.13
N ALA A 133 -4.31 4.74 -5.08
CA ALA A 133 -3.21 5.08 -4.19
C ALA A 133 -1.87 5.01 -4.91
N THR A 134 -1.71 4.01 -5.78
CA THR A 134 -0.48 3.76 -6.52
C THR A 134 -0.78 3.21 -7.92
N PRO A 135 -0.28 3.82 -9.00
CA PRO A 135 -0.27 3.24 -10.34
C PRO A 135 0.80 2.16 -10.41
N TRP A 136 0.54 1.06 -9.71
CA TRP A 136 1.45 -0.05 -9.58
C TRP A 136 0.67 -1.36 -9.72
N ARG A 137 1.19 -2.25 -10.58
CA ARG A 137 0.68 -3.60 -10.77
C ARG A 137 1.79 -4.58 -10.43
N MET A 138 1.43 -5.66 -9.73
CA MET A 138 2.34 -6.78 -9.47
C MET A 138 2.85 -7.45 -10.76
N SER A 139 2.07 -7.39 -11.84
CA SER A 139 2.50 -7.88 -13.15
C SER A 139 3.64 -7.07 -13.78
N GLY A 140 3.84 -5.81 -13.33
CA GLY A 140 4.76 -4.86 -13.96
C GLY A 140 4.19 -4.17 -15.19
N GLU A 141 3.03 -4.58 -15.68
CA GLU A 141 2.37 -3.94 -16.81
C GLU A 141 1.86 -2.55 -16.46
N GLY A 142 1.83 -1.68 -17.48
CA GLY A 142 1.39 -0.30 -17.36
C GLY A 142 -0.14 -0.15 -17.33
N PHE A 143 -0.54 1.07 -17.64
CA PHE A 143 -1.91 1.57 -17.66
C PHE A 143 -2.21 2.34 -18.95
N THR A 144 -1.25 2.41 -19.88
CA THR A 144 -1.36 3.19 -21.12
C THR A 144 -2.45 2.69 -22.08
N ASP A 145 -2.91 1.45 -21.90
CA ASP A 145 -4.05 0.89 -22.63
C ASP A 145 -5.40 1.44 -22.16
N GLU A 146 -5.49 1.92 -20.91
CA GLU A 146 -6.75 2.44 -20.34
C GLU A 146 -6.71 3.94 -20.01
N TYR A 147 -5.52 4.50 -19.78
CA TYR A 147 -5.32 5.88 -19.35
C TYR A 147 -4.24 6.54 -20.20
N SER A 148 -4.57 7.68 -20.80
CA SER A 148 -3.67 8.45 -21.66
C SER A 148 -2.91 9.54 -20.89
N SER A 149 -3.41 9.96 -19.72
CA SER A 149 -2.71 10.90 -18.85
C SER A 149 -2.89 10.61 -17.36
N MET A 150 -2.06 11.24 -16.54
CA MET A 150 -2.01 11.04 -15.10
C MET A 150 -1.87 12.37 -14.38
N VAL A 151 -2.66 12.54 -13.32
CA VAL A 151 -2.61 13.69 -12.40
C VAL A 151 -2.19 13.16 -11.03
N GLU A 152 -1.11 13.70 -10.49
CA GLU A 152 -0.52 13.27 -9.23
C GLU A 152 -0.88 14.22 -8.09
N GLY A 153 -1.40 13.66 -7.01
CA GLY A 153 -1.62 14.35 -5.75
C GLY A 153 -0.30 14.55 -4.99
N PRO A 154 -0.37 15.17 -3.80
CA PRO A 154 0.82 15.35 -2.97
C PRO A 154 1.42 14.01 -2.53
N GLN A 155 2.75 13.98 -2.41
CA GLN A 155 3.47 12.87 -1.80
C GLN A 155 3.13 12.74 -0.30
N VAL A 156 3.36 11.56 0.27
CA VAL A 156 3.00 11.25 1.66
C VAL A 156 3.71 12.19 2.64
N GLN A 157 5.00 12.49 2.42
CA GLN A 157 5.73 13.42 3.28
C GLN A 157 5.08 14.82 3.30
N TRP A 158 4.71 15.35 2.13
CA TRP A 158 4.03 16.64 2.04
C TRP A 158 2.71 16.65 2.83
N LEU A 159 1.94 15.55 2.78
CA LEU A 159 0.70 15.43 3.54
C LEU A 159 0.95 15.42 5.05
N ILE A 160 2.05 14.83 5.52
CA ILE A 160 2.46 14.87 6.92
C ILE A 160 2.82 16.31 7.31
N ASP A 161 3.71 16.95 6.54
CA ASP A 161 4.20 18.31 6.81
C ASP A 161 3.08 19.37 6.85
N HIS A 162 1.96 19.10 6.15
CA HIS A 162 0.81 20.00 6.05
C HIS A 162 -0.39 19.55 6.89
N ASN A 163 -0.20 18.69 7.89
CA ASN A 163 -1.26 18.26 8.80
C ASN A 163 -2.48 17.67 8.06
N ARG A 164 -2.22 16.85 7.04
CA ARG A 164 -3.21 16.06 6.30
C ARG A 164 -3.07 14.57 6.58
N LEU A 165 -1.88 14.15 7.00
CA LEU A 165 -1.59 12.87 7.62
C LEU A 165 -0.89 13.13 8.96
N ALA A 166 -1.07 12.22 9.92
CA ALA A 166 -0.28 12.21 11.14
C ALA A 166 1.15 11.70 10.86
N PRO A 167 2.18 12.23 11.52
CA PRO A 167 3.51 11.62 11.52
C PRO A 167 3.45 10.23 12.19
N TYR A 168 4.46 9.39 11.96
CA TYR A 168 4.51 8.04 12.51
C TYR A 168 5.91 7.62 12.97
N ASP A 169 5.96 6.65 13.87
CA ASP A 169 7.15 5.82 14.09
C ASP A 169 6.91 4.42 13.51
N TYR A 170 7.94 3.87 12.87
CA TYR A 170 7.91 2.54 12.26
C TYR A 170 8.85 1.61 13.00
N TYR A 171 8.35 0.46 13.43
CA TYR A 171 9.12 -0.58 14.11
C TYR A 171 9.00 -1.87 13.31
N ALA A 172 10.12 -2.55 13.08
CA ALA A 172 10.12 -3.80 12.34
C ALA A 172 11.08 -4.82 12.95
N VAL A 173 10.82 -6.10 12.67
CA VAL A 173 11.79 -7.16 12.93
C VAL A 173 13.05 -6.94 12.08
N PRO A 174 14.26 -7.19 12.62
CA PRO A 174 15.42 -7.48 11.79
C PRO A 174 15.08 -8.51 10.71
N LEU A 175 15.60 -8.33 9.49
CA LEU A 175 15.34 -9.14 8.28
C LEU A 175 15.06 -10.64 8.61
N GLY A 176 13.82 -11.08 8.37
CA GLY A 176 13.40 -12.48 8.55
C GLY A 176 13.61 -13.34 7.29
N ASP A 177 13.62 -14.66 7.46
CA ASP A 177 13.69 -15.62 6.36
C ASP A 177 12.29 -15.81 5.72
N PHE A 178 12.17 -15.44 4.45
CA PHE A 178 10.93 -15.51 3.67
C PHE A 178 10.89 -16.68 2.67
N SER A 179 11.83 -17.62 2.77
CA SER A 179 12.02 -18.72 1.81
C SER A 179 10.76 -19.56 1.53
N LYS A 180 9.88 -19.75 2.53
CA LYS A 180 8.66 -20.59 2.39
C LYS A 180 7.47 -19.89 1.73
N LEU A 181 7.56 -18.60 1.40
CA LEU A 181 6.45 -17.86 0.81
C LEU A 181 6.41 -18.02 -0.72
N ALA A 182 5.72 -19.06 -1.20
CA ALA A 182 5.45 -19.26 -2.63
C ALA A 182 4.31 -18.35 -3.16
N SER A 183 4.41 -17.89 -4.41
CA SER A 183 3.35 -17.13 -5.10
C SER A 183 3.18 -17.59 -6.54
N HIS A 184 1.96 -17.53 -7.08
CA HIS A 184 1.70 -17.83 -8.49
C HIS A 184 1.63 -16.55 -9.34
N GLY A 185 2.48 -16.45 -10.35
CA GLY A 185 2.24 -15.60 -11.53
C GLY A 185 1.81 -14.16 -11.27
N GLY A 186 2.64 -13.35 -10.61
CA GLY A 186 2.37 -11.90 -10.45
C GLY A 186 1.12 -11.57 -9.61
N GLN A 187 0.59 -12.52 -8.84
CA GLN A 187 -0.43 -12.30 -7.82
C GLN A 187 0.21 -12.19 -6.43
N ASP A 188 -0.58 -11.79 -5.43
CA ASP A 188 -0.14 -11.85 -4.03
C ASP A 188 0.00 -13.31 -3.60
N TYR A 189 0.55 -13.56 -2.42
CA TYR A 189 0.66 -14.92 -1.88
C TYR A 189 -0.71 -15.61 -1.77
N THR A 190 -0.75 -16.92 -1.99
CA THR A 190 -2.00 -17.68 -1.95
C THR A 190 -2.39 -17.98 -0.50
N GLY A 191 -3.68 -18.27 -0.25
CA GLY A 191 -4.13 -18.69 1.08
C GLY A 191 -3.38 -19.93 1.59
N SER A 192 -3.03 -20.87 0.69
CA SER A 192 -2.22 -22.06 1.03
C SER A 192 -0.80 -21.71 1.47
N SER A 193 -0.08 -20.87 0.72
CA SER A 193 1.30 -20.49 1.10
C SER A 193 1.34 -19.56 2.31
N MET A 194 0.27 -18.80 2.53
CA MET A 194 0.07 -18.04 3.77
C MET A 194 -0.13 -18.96 4.98
N ASN A 195 -0.94 -20.01 4.87
CA ASN A 195 -1.11 -21.00 5.93
C ASN A 195 0.23 -21.68 6.27
N GLU A 196 0.97 -22.18 5.27
CA GLU A 196 2.28 -22.81 5.46
C GLU A 196 3.31 -21.87 6.10
N TYR A 197 3.30 -20.59 5.71
CA TYR A 197 4.12 -19.57 6.35
C TYR A 197 3.73 -19.39 7.82
N THR A 198 2.42 -19.31 8.13
CA THR A 198 1.97 -19.12 9.52
C THR A 198 2.35 -20.27 10.45
N GLU A 199 2.44 -21.50 9.93
CA GLU A 199 2.86 -22.68 10.70
C GLU A 199 4.35 -22.63 11.09
N THR A 200 5.15 -21.82 10.41
CA THR A 200 6.61 -21.86 10.51
C THR A 200 7.23 -20.59 11.07
N VAL A 201 6.42 -19.54 11.24
CA VAL A 201 6.87 -18.20 11.61
C VAL A 201 6.47 -17.90 13.04
N ALA A 202 7.47 -17.53 13.85
CA ALA A 202 7.23 -16.87 15.11
C ALA A 202 6.93 -15.40 14.83
N TYR A 203 5.80 -14.89 15.32
CA TYR A 203 5.43 -13.48 15.15
C TYR A 203 6.16 -12.54 16.12
N GLY A 204 7.23 -12.99 16.78
CA GLY A 204 7.85 -12.23 17.87
C GLY A 204 6.97 -12.10 19.10
N ASP A 205 7.43 -11.26 20.04
CA ASP A 205 6.66 -10.86 21.22
C ASP A 205 5.56 -9.87 20.83
N LEU A 206 4.49 -10.37 20.21
CA LEU A 206 3.40 -9.54 19.69
C LEU A 206 2.82 -8.62 20.76
N ILE A 207 2.53 -9.18 21.94
CA ILE A 207 1.86 -8.45 23.02
C ILE A 207 2.83 -7.48 23.69
N GLY A 208 4.06 -7.88 23.97
CA GLY A 208 5.08 -7.03 24.57
C GLY A 208 5.54 -5.93 23.64
N ASN A 209 5.75 -6.20 22.34
CA ASN A 209 6.03 -5.17 21.34
C ASN A 209 4.87 -4.15 21.25
N TRP A 210 3.62 -4.61 21.24
CA TRP A 210 2.47 -3.72 21.27
C TRP A 210 2.41 -2.90 22.57
N LYS A 211 2.58 -3.52 23.75
CA LYS A 211 2.60 -2.82 25.05
C LYS A 211 3.71 -1.76 25.08
N LYS A 212 4.90 -2.10 24.59
CA LYS A 212 6.09 -1.24 24.59
C LYS A 212 5.95 -0.03 23.67
N HIS A 213 5.47 -0.24 22.44
CA HIS A 213 5.50 0.79 21.40
C HIS A 213 4.14 1.45 21.16
N ALA A 214 3.05 0.68 21.26
CA ALA A 214 1.69 1.15 21.00
C ALA A 214 0.94 1.55 22.28
N GLY A 215 1.26 0.99 23.45
CA GLY A 215 0.90 1.55 24.76
C GLY A 215 -0.58 1.88 24.95
N GLY A 216 -1.49 0.97 24.60
CA GLY A 216 -2.94 1.16 24.79
C GLY A 216 -3.67 1.93 23.68
N ARG A 217 -3.00 2.20 22.56
CA ARG A 217 -3.64 2.82 21.39
C ARG A 217 -4.69 1.90 20.77
N GLN A 218 -5.72 2.49 20.16
CA GLN A 218 -6.59 1.75 19.26
C GLN A 218 -5.78 1.24 18.06
N THR A 219 -5.85 -0.06 17.84
CA THR A 219 -4.97 -0.77 16.93
C THR A 219 -5.74 -1.63 15.93
N ILE A 220 -5.34 -1.58 14.67
CA ILE A 220 -5.78 -2.55 13.66
C ILE A 220 -4.64 -3.54 13.41
N CYS A 221 -4.94 -4.84 13.54
CA CYS A 221 -3.99 -5.92 13.26
C CYS A 221 -4.39 -6.64 11.97
N TYR A 222 -3.50 -6.67 10.99
CA TYR A 222 -3.68 -7.36 9.71
C TYR A 222 -2.99 -8.71 9.74
N THR A 223 -3.78 -9.79 9.66
CA THR A 223 -3.28 -11.17 9.68
C THR A 223 -3.36 -11.83 8.30
N PRO A 224 -2.53 -12.84 8.05
CA PRO A 224 -2.51 -13.56 6.77
C PRO A 224 -3.71 -14.51 6.60
N THR A 225 -4.29 -14.99 7.71
CA THR A 225 -5.38 -15.97 7.70
C THR A 225 -6.40 -15.65 8.80
N VAL A 226 -7.62 -16.18 8.65
CA VAL A 226 -8.67 -16.13 9.69
C VAL A 226 -8.27 -16.92 10.94
N ALA A 227 -7.57 -18.05 10.77
CA ALA A 227 -7.10 -18.85 11.90
C ALA A 227 -6.13 -18.05 12.78
N THR A 228 -5.13 -17.41 12.17
CA THR A 228 -4.21 -16.50 12.85
C THR A 228 -4.94 -15.30 13.46
N ALA A 229 -5.98 -14.79 12.80
CA ALA A 229 -6.78 -13.68 13.34
C ALA A 229 -7.42 -14.05 14.68
N ARG A 230 -7.99 -15.25 14.80
CA ARG A 230 -8.61 -15.75 16.03
C ARG A 230 -7.59 -15.99 17.14
N GLU A 231 -6.45 -16.58 16.81
CA GLU A 231 -5.34 -16.79 17.74
C GLU A 231 -4.82 -15.46 18.31
N VAL A 232 -4.61 -14.46 17.45
CA VAL A 232 -4.17 -13.13 17.87
C VAL A 232 -5.19 -12.46 18.78
N VAL A 233 -6.49 -12.59 18.51
CA VAL A 233 -7.54 -12.11 19.43
C VAL A 233 -7.41 -12.77 20.79
N GLN A 234 -7.28 -14.10 20.84
CA GLN A 234 -7.13 -14.83 22.09
C GLN A 234 -5.92 -14.33 22.89
N ARG A 235 -4.75 -14.16 22.25
CA ARG A 235 -3.54 -13.62 22.90
C ARG A 235 -3.74 -12.23 23.50
N PHE A 236 -4.44 -11.34 22.80
CA PHE A 236 -4.78 -10.02 23.34
C PHE A 236 -5.74 -10.13 24.54
N GLN A 237 -6.78 -10.97 24.44
CA GLN A 237 -7.76 -11.16 25.49
C GLN A 237 -7.15 -11.78 26.76
N GLU A 238 -6.29 -12.79 26.62
CA GLU A 238 -5.52 -13.39 27.72
C GLU A 238 -4.60 -12.37 28.40
N ALA A 239 -4.07 -11.42 27.63
CA ALA A 239 -3.28 -10.30 28.15
C ALA A 239 -4.13 -9.16 28.75
N GLY A 240 -5.46 -9.33 28.86
CA GLY A 240 -6.40 -8.36 29.43
C GLY A 240 -6.76 -7.20 28.50
N ILE A 241 -6.55 -7.35 27.18
CA ILE A 241 -6.78 -6.30 26.17
C ILE A 241 -8.03 -6.65 25.35
N SER A 242 -8.96 -5.71 25.23
CA SER A 242 -10.18 -5.96 24.45
C SER A 242 -9.86 -6.04 22.95
N ALA A 243 -10.05 -7.22 22.39
CA ALA A 243 -9.83 -7.50 20.97
C ALA A 243 -11.01 -8.23 20.36
N ALA A 244 -11.28 -7.93 19.09
CA ALA A 244 -12.30 -8.61 18.29
C ALA A 244 -11.81 -8.84 16.86
N GLU A 245 -12.39 -9.85 16.23
CA GLU A 245 -12.10 -10.24 14.85
C GLU A 245 -13.37 -10.18 13.99
N ALA A 246 -13.19 -9.84 12.72
CA ALA A 246 -14.23 -10.01 11.71
C ALA A 246 -13.60 -10.35 10.36
N ASP A 247 -14.21 -11.32 9.67
CA ASP A 247 -13.82 -11.82 8.36
C ASP A 247 -14.96 -11.72 7.33
N GLY A 248 -14.71 -12.19 6.11
CA GLY A 248 -15.71 -12.22 5.03
C GLY A 248 -16.87 -13.21 5.22
N LYS A 249 -16.76 -14.15 6.17
CA LYS A 249 -17.82 -15.13 6.50
C LYS A 249 -18.63 -14.71 7.73
N THR A 250 -18.15 -13.72 8.47
CA THR A 250 -18.80 -13.16 9.65
C THR A 250 -20.16 -12.58 9.26
N PRO A 251 -21.28 -13.01 9.90
CA PRO A 251 -22.61 -12.47 9.60
C PRO A 251 -22.64 -10.94 9.68
N THR A 252 -23.35 -10.29 8.76
CA THR A 252 -23.37 -8.82 8.62
C THR A 252 -23.64 -8.09 9.94
N ALA A 253 -24.63 -8.53 10.71
CA ALA A 253 -24.97 -7.90 11.99
C ALA A 253 -23.82 -7.95 13.00
N ILE A 254 -23.12 -9.09 13.08
CA ILE A 254 -21.97 -9.28 13.98
C ILE A 254 -20.79 -8.45 13.47
N ARG A 255 -20.54 -8.45 12.16
CA ARG A 255 -19.50 -7.63 11.54
C ARG A 255 -19.72 -6.15 11.84
N ASP A 256 -20.95 -5.66 11.69
CA ASP A 256 -21.31 -4.27 11.97
C ASP A 256 -21.12 -3.95 13.47
N GLU A 257 -21.49 -4.86 14.38
CA GLU A 257 -21.21 -4.70 15.82
C GLU A 257 -19.71 -4.62 16.13
N VAL A 258 -18.89 -5.48 15.53
CA VAL A 258 -17.43 -5.47 15.72
C VAL A 258 -16.83 -4.16 15.20
N MET A 259 -17.25 -3.72 14.02
CA MET A 259 -16.77 -2.48 13.41
C MET A 259 -17.15 -1.24 14.21
N GLU A 260 -18.40 -1.14 14.68
CA GLU A 260 -18.85 -0.04 15.55
C GLU A 260 -18.26 -0.14 16.95
N GLY A 261 -18.07 -1.35 17.47
CA GLY A 261 -17.36 -1.60 18.72
C GLY A 261 -15.92 -1.11 18.67
N PHE A 262 -15.21 -1.32 17.55
CA PHE A 262 -13.88 -0.76 17.39
C PHE A 262 -13.92 0.76 17.25
N LYS A 263 -14.81 1.33 16.42
CA LYS A 263 -14.95 2.80 16.27
C LYS A 263 -15.23 3.51 17.60
N SER A 264 -16.08 2.93 18.44
CA SER A 264 -16.47 3.50 19.74
C SER A 264 -15.45 3.26 20.86
N GLY A 265 -14.44 2.41 20.65
CA GLY A 265 -13.46 2.05 21.69
C GLY A 265 -13.85 0.90 22.59
N LYS A 266 -14.99 0.22 22.36
CA LYS A 266 -15.33 -1.06 23.01
C LYS A 266 -14.21 -2.09 22.79
N TYR A 267 -13.70 -2.16 21.57
CA TYR A 267 -12.54 -2.98 21.23
C TYR A 267 -11.32 -2.07 21.03
N GLN A 268 -10.25 -2.34 21.79
CA GLN A 268 -8.98 -1.65 21.65
C GLN A 268 -8.20 -2.18 20.43
N VAL A 269 -8.35 -3.46 20.11
CA VAL A 269 -7.71 -4.09 18.94
C VAL A 269 -8.75 -4.71 18.00
N LEU A 270 -8.73 -4.29 16.75
CA LEU A 270 -9.47 -4.95 15.67
C LEU A 270 -8.51 -5.81 14.86
N VAL A 271 -8.68 -7.13 14.95
CA VAL A 271 -7.91 -8.10 14.16
C VAL A 271 -8.72 -8.45 12.91
N ASN A 272 -8.05 -8.56 11.76
CA ASN A 272 -8.75 -8.88 10.51
C ASN A 272 -7.88 -9.63 9.51
N CYS A 273 -8.54 -10.45 8.72
CA CYS A 273 -8.00 -11.04 7.50
C CYS A 273 -8.70 -10.39 6.28
N ASP A 274 -8.03 -9.46 5.60
CA ASP A 274 -8.48 -8.82 4.35
C ASP A 274 -9.79 -7.99 4.39
N LEU A 275 -10.37 -7.78 5.57
CA LEU A 275 -11.66 -7.10 5.70
C LEU A 275 -11.52 -5.57 5.72
N VAL A 276 -10.54 -5.03 6.45
CA VAL A 276 -10.38 -3.56 6.66
C VAL A 276 -9.18 -2.96 5.91
N SER A 277 -8.74 -3.63 4.86
CA SER A 277 -7.73 -3.09 3.93
C SER A 277 -8.26 -1.87 3.16
N GLU A 278 -9.58 -1.76 2.97
CA GLU A 278 -10.23 -0.64 2.27
C GLU A 278 -11.53 -0.22 2.94
N GLY A 279 -12.01 1.00 2.66
CA GLY A 279 -13.32 1.49 3.13
C GLY A 279 -13.45 1.76 4.64
N PHE A 280 -12.59 1.21 5.49
CA PHE A 280 -12.70 1.43 6.94
C PHE A 280 -12.01 2.73 7.37
N ASN A 281 -12.76 3.68 7.94
CA ASN A 281 -12.24 4.97 8.37
C ASN A 281 -12.47 5.19 9.87
N VAL A 282 -11.40 5.16 10.65
CA VAL A 282 -11.40 5.41 12.10
C VAL A 282 -10.28 6.39 12.42
N PRO A 283 -10.55 7.70 12.43
CA PRO A 283 -9.55 8.73 12.74
C PRO A 283 -8.93 8.60 14.13
N GLU A 284 -9.46 7.80 15.04
CA GLU A 284 -8.96 7.57 16.39
C GLU A 284 -7.89 6.46 16.40
N CYS A 285 -7.93 5.54 15.43
CA CYS A 285 -6.92 4.51 15.24
C CYS A 285 -5.54 5.16 15.04
N SER A 286 -4.60 4.81 15.92
CA SER A 286 -3.25 5.39 15.97
C SER A 286 -2.16 4.33 15.97
N CYS A 287 -2.51 3.06 15.83
CA CYS A 287 -1.55 1.99 15.64
C CYS A 287 -2.02 0.94 14.61
N VAL A 288 -1.08 0.42 13.83
CA VAL A 288 -1.29 -0.74 12.95
C VAL A 288 -0.24 -1.80 13.27
N ILE A 289 -0.67 -3.07 13.30
CA ILE A 289 0.20 -4.24 13.32
C ILE A 289 0.08 -4.96 11.97
N LEU A 290 1.21 -5.22 11.33
CA LEU A 290 1.33 -6.00 10.10
C LEU A 290 1.89 -7.38 10.44
N LEU A 291 1.03 -8.39 10.44
CA LEU A 291 1.42 -9.81 10.55
C LEU A 291 1.32 -10.53 9.20
N ARG A 292 0.88 -9.83 8.15
CA ARG A 292 0.72 -10.37 6.80
C ARG A 292 1.83 -9.90 5.85
N PRO A 293 2.68 -10.81 5.33
CA PRO A 293 3.58 -10.47 4.24
C PRO A 293 2.78 -10.19 2.96
N THR A 294 3.24 -9.25 2.12
CA THR A 294 2.59 -9.00 0.83
C THR A 294 3.57 -8.74 -0.32
N LYS A 295 3.16 -9.09 -1.54
CA LYS A 295 3.80 -8.63 -2.78
C LYS A 295 3.20 -7.34 -3.34
N SER A 296 2.12 -6.84 -2.76
CA SER A 296 1.41 -5.66 -3.25
C SER A 296 1.81 -4.39 -2.51
N LEU A 297 2.45 -3.46 -3.22
CA LEU A 297 2.72 -2.11 -2.71
C LEU A 297 1.41 -1.37 -2.36
N VAL A 298 0.36 -1.57 -3.15
CA VAL A 298 -0.95 -0.96 -2.92
C VAL A 298 -1.47 -1.38 -1.55
N LEU A 299 -1.49 -2.69 -1.30
CA LEU A 299 -2.04 -3.28 -0.07
C LEU A 299 -1.21 -2.85 1.14
N TYR A 300 0.12 -2.90 1.02
CA TYR A 300 1.03 -2.45 2.07
C TYR A 300 0.73 -1.00 2.49
N LEU A 301 0.63 -0.07 1.53
CA LEU A 301 0.34 1.34 1.86
C LEU A 301 -1.07 1.54 2.41
N GLN A 302 -2.08 0.84 1.85
CA GLN A 302 -3.45 0.89 2.36
C GLN A 302 -3.56 0.45 3.83
N GLN A 303 -2.81 -0.59 4.21
CA GLN A 303 -2.78 -1.12 5.58
C GLN A 303 -1.92 -0.25 6.50
N ALA A 304 -0.64 -0.05 6.16
CA ALA A 304 0.32 0.67 6.99
C ALA A 304 -0.12 2.11 7.29
N MET A 305 -0.70 2.80 6.30
CA MET A 305 -1.11 4.20 6.44
C MET A 305 -2.47 4.38 7.12
N ARG A 306 -3.17 3.30 7.50
CA ARG A 306 -4.52 3.40 8.11
C ARG A 306 -4.49 4.19 9.42
N CYS A 307 -3.48 4.00 10.26
CA CYS A 307 -3.30 4.73 11.52
C CYS A 307 -2.83 6.19 11.34
N MET A 308 -2.45 6.59 10.13
CA MET A 308 -1.91 7.93 9.83
C MET A 308 -3.00 8.97 9.56
N ARG A 309 -4.28 8.65 9.77
CA ARG A 309 -5.36 9.65 9.68
C ARG A 309 -5.10 10.76 10.69
N TYR A 310 -5.06 11.99 10.19
CA TYR A 310 -4.70 13.16 10.98
C TYR A 310 -5.70 13.39 12.12
N GLN A 311 -5.15 13.63 13.30
CA GLN A 311 -5.78 14.22 14.47
C GLN A 311 -4.75 15.18 15.07
N PRO A 312 -5.17 16.27 15.74
CA PRO A 312 -4.24 17.10 16.51
C PRO A 312 -3.37 16.24 17.43
N ASP A 313 -2.07 16.54 17.46
CA ASP A 313 -1.07 15.91 18.33
C ASP A 313 -0.88 14.39 18.18
N LYS A 314 -1.55 13.76 17.22
CA LYS A 314 -1.38 12.32 16.98
C LYS A 314 -0.01 12.04 16.36
N LYS A 315 0.67 11.05 16.95
CA LYS A 315 1.75 10.30 16.31
C LYS A 315 1.36 8.84 16.17
N ALA A 316 1.32 8.34 14.94
CA ALA A 316 0.94 6.96 14.65
C ALA A 316 2.09 5.97 14.91
N ILE A 317 1.76 4.70 15.12
CA ILE A 317 2.73 3.62 15.32
C ILE A 317 2.45 2.49 14.32
N ILE A 318 3.47 2.08 13.56
CA ILE A 318 3.39 0.93 12.66
C ILE A 318 4.34 -0.15 13.18
N LEU A 319 3.78 -1.32 13.48
CA LEU A 319 4.51 -2.50 13.94
C LEU A 319 4.53 -3.55 12.82
N ASP A 320 5.67 -3.74 12.17
CA ASP A 320 5.84 -4.63 11.01
C ASP A 320 6.60 -5.90 11.40
N HIS A 321 5.87 -6.96 11.73
CA HIS A 321 6.44 -8.25 12.15
C HIS A 321 6.86 -9.12 10.96
N VAL A 322 6.63 -8.66 9.73
CA VAL A 322 6.85 -9.43 8.50
C VAL A 322 7.73 -8.69 7.50
N ASN A 323 8.38 -7.61 7.93
CA ASN A 323 9.36 -6.86 7.16
C ASN A 323 8.87 -6.41 5.77
N ASN A 324 7.61 -6.01 5.65
CA ASN A 324 7.08 -5.38 4.45
C ASN A 324 7.88 -4.11 4.07
N TRP A 325 8.39 -3.35 5.07
CA TRP A 325 9.24 -2.19 4.80
C TRP A 325 10.52 -2.56 4.04
N GLY A 326 11.12 -3.72 4.33
CA GLY A 326 12.34 -4.18 3.67
C GLY A 326 12.14 -4.38 2.16
N LYS A 327 10.88 -4.54 1.72
CA LYS A 327 10.49 -4.72 0.31
C LYS A 327 9.88 -3.48 -0.35
N PHE A 328 9.22 -2.61 0.40
CA PHE A 328 8.50 -1.47 -0.18
C PHE A 328 9.01 -0.11 0.27
N GLY A 329 9.94 -0.10 1.22
CA GLY A 329 10.37 1.08 1.91
C GLY A 329 9.35 1.60 2.91
N LEU A 330 9.65 2.78 3.46
CA LEU A 330 8.76 3.45 4.40
C LEU A 330 7.51 4.01 3.67
N PRO A 331 6.38 4.17 4.39
CA PRO A 331 5.18 4.78 3.83
C PRO A 331 5.44 6.16 3.19
N ASN A 332 6.24 7.01 3.85
CA ASN A 332 6.56 8.36 3.38
C ASN A 332 7.61 8.44 2.25
N GLN A 333 8.19 7.31 1.83
CA GLN A 333 9.21 7.30 0.79
C GLN A 333 8.67 7.85 -0.55
N ASP A 334 9.42 8.79 -1.14
CA ASP A 334 9.10 9.36 -2.44
C ASP A 334 9.03 8.28 -3.52
N ARG A 335 7.97 8.34 -4.33
CA ARG A 335 7.72 7.40 -5.43
C ARG A 335 7.45 8.17 -6.72
N ASP A 336 8.24 7.85 -7.75
CA ASP A 336 8.03 8.34 -9.11
C ASP A 336 7.04 7.42 -9.84
N TRP A 337 5.86 7.96 -10.12
CA TRP A 337 4.80 7.23 -10.80
C TRP A 337 4.94 7.29 -12.33
N THR A 338 4.49 6.23 -12.99
CA THR A 338 4.45 6.15 -14.46
C THR A 338 3.30 5.26 -14.90
N LEU A 339 2.63 5.63 -15.99
CA LEU A 339 1.64 4.78 -16.66
C LEU A 339 2.30 3.70 -17.52
N LYS A 340 3.58 3.85 -17.87
CA LYS A 340 4.28 2.89 -18.74
C LYS A 340 4.53 1.58 -18.00
N SER A 341 4.56 0.48 -18.74
CA SER A 341 5.02 -0.81 -18.22
C SER A 341 6.42 -0.68 -17.63
N ARG A 342 6.58 -1.22 -16.43
CA ARG A 342 7.89 -1.38 -15.79
C ARG A 342 8.47 -2.67 -16.34
N LYS A 343 9.70 -2.62 -16.87
CA LYS A 343 10.43 -3.84 -17.17
C LYS A 343 10.53 -4.61 -15.86
N ARG A 344 10.00 -5.85 -15.81
CA ARG A 344 10.50 -6.79 -14.81
C ARG A 344 12.02 -6.75 -14.97
N GLY A 345 12.76 -6.48 -13.89
CA GLY A 345 14.16 -6.86 -13.89
C GLY A 345 14.19 -8.31 -14.38
N LYS A 346 15.09 -8.66 -15.31
CA LYS A 346 15.22 -10.05 -15.74
C LYS A 346 15.19 -10.90 -14.48
N SER A 347 14.13 -11.67 -14.27
CA SER A 347 14.22 -12.85 -13.42
C SER A 347 15.41 -13.57 -14.03
N ARG A 348 16.50 -13.70 -13.27
CA ARG A 348 17.58 -14.57 -13.73
C ARG A 348 16.91 -15.91 -14.02
N GLU A 349 17.21 -16.53 -15.16
CA GLU A 349 16.89 -17.96 -15.32
C GLU A 349 17.45 -18.65 -14.07
N GLY A 350 16.56 -19.21 -13.25
CA GLY A 350 16.87 -19.56 -11.85
C GLY A 350 16.12 -18.78 -10.77
N ASP A 351 14.95 -18.18 -11.06
CA ASP A 351 13.98 -17.72 -10.03
C ASP A 351 13.32 -18.94 -9.32
N SER A 352 14.11 -19.96 -8.98
CA SER A 352 13.88 -20.74 -7.77
C SER A 352 13.86 -19.77 -6.59
N GLU A 353 12.98 -20.06 -5.63
CA GLU A 353 12.91 -19.45 -4.29
C GLU A 353 14.14 -18.60 -3.95
N VAL A 354 13.94 -17.31 -3.64
CA VAL A 354 15.03 -16.47 -3.13
C VAL A 354 15.61 -17.20 -1.92
N SER A 355 16.78 -17.80 -2.15
CA SER A 355 17.57 -18.49 -1.15
C SER A 355 17.85 -17.51 -0.02
N GLY A 356 17.67 -17.97 1.21
CA GLY A 356 17.50 -17.11 2.38
C GLY A 356 18.61 -16.05 2.44
N ILE A 357 18.27 -14.76 2.48
CA ILE A 357 19.29 -13.71 2.62
C ILE A 357 19.74 -13.69 4.08
N TYR A 358 21.05 -13.66 4.34
CA TYR A 358 21.64 -13.61 5.68
C TYR A 358 22.50 -12.35 5.85
N GLN A 359 22.38 -11.69 7.00
CA GLN A 359 23.25 -10.57 7.38
C GLN A 359 24.24 -11.03 8.45
N CYS A 360 25.53 -10.89 8.15
CA CYS A 360 26.59 -11.19 9.10
C CYS A 360 26.46 -10.32 10.36
N SER A 361 26.33 -10.93 11.54
CA SER A 361 26.27 -10.20 12.81
C SER A 361 27.61 -9.56 13.21
N TYR A 362 28.71 -9.97 12.56
CA TYR A 362 30.05 -9.46 12.82
C TYR A 362 30.41 -8.26 11.93
N CYS A 363 30.30 -8.40 10.61
CA CYS A 363 30.72 -7.37 9.65
C CYS A 363 29.57 -6.64 8.95
N MET A 364 28.32 -7.01 9.24
CA MET A 364 27.10 -6.46 8.63
C MET A 364 26.98 -6.70 7.11
N GLY A 365 27.87 -7.50 6.51
CA GLY A 365 27.78 -7.92 5.12
C GLY A 365 26.56 -8.81 4.88
N VAL A 366 25.84 -8.57 3.78
CA VAL A 366 24.62 -9.28 3.40
C VAL A 366 24.92 -10.25 2.26
N PHE A 367 24.64 -11.53 2.44
CA PHE A 367 24.96 -12.59 1.49
C PHE A 367 23.83 -13.62 1.40
N ILE A 368 23.89 -14.51 0.40
CA ILE A 368 22.90 -15.56 0.18
C ILE A 368 23.25 -16.75 1.07
N ARG A 369 22.40 -17.06 2.05
CA ARG A 369 22.61 -18.12 3.05
C ARG A 369 22.92 -19.45 2.38
N ASP A 370 22.04 -19.87 1.49
CA ASP A 370 22.06 -21.24 0.95
C ASP A 370 23.23 -21.46 -0.03
N GLU A 371 23.85 -20.38 -0.52
CA GLU A 371 25.10 -20.42 -1.32
C GLU A 371 26.36 -20.44 -0.45
N ASN A 372 26.24 -20.21 0.86
CA ASN A 372 27.36 -20.06 1.79
C ASN A 372 27.27 -21.06 2.96
N ILE A 373 26.56 -22.18 2.78
CA ILE A 373 26.57 -23.31 3.70
C ILE A 373 27.89 -24.06 3.54
N VAL A 374 28.65 -24.17 4.63
CA VAL A 374 29.92 -24.90 4.69
C VAL A 374 29.78 -26.28 5.34
N SER A 375 28.70 -26.50 6.10
CA SER A 375 28.35 -27.81 6.66
C SER A 375 26.85 -27.89 6.90
N GLU A 376 26.27 -29.08 6.69
CA GLU A 376 24.85 -29.35 6.92
C GLU A 376 24.68 -30.74 7.54
N THR A 377 23.90 -30.80 8.61
CA THR A 377 23.35 -32.01 9.23
C THR A 377 21.83 -31.87 9.31
N ASP A 378 21.13 -32.94 9.67
CA ASP A 378 19.66 -32.88 9.84
C ASP A 378 19.22 -31.86 10.91
N GLU A 379 20.10 -31.49 11.83
CA GLU A 379 19.82 -30.59 12.97
C GLU A 379 20.44 -29.20 12.84
N VAL A 380 21.47 -29.02 12.01
CA VAL A 380 22.29 -27.79 11.97
C VAL A 380 22.83 -27.52 10.57
N LYS A 381 22.78 -26.24 10.14
CA LYS A 381 23.52 -25.66 9.02
C LYS A 381 24.58 -24.71 9.55
N ILE A 382 25.83 -24.94 9.20
CA ILE A 382 26.90 -23.97 9.41
C ILE A 382 27.05 -23.15 8.14
N ILE A 383 26.89 -21.84 8.26
CA ILE A 383 27.11 -20.91 7.15
C ILE A 383 28.34 -20.05 7.43
N GLU A 384 29.10 -19.71 6.39
CA GLU A 384 30.28 -18.85 6.51
C GLU A 384 30.02 -17.51 5.81
N CYS A 385 30.35 -16.40 6.47
CA CYS A 385 30.26 -15.10 5.83
C CYS A 385 31.34 -14.96 4.75
N PRO A 386 30.99 -14.73 3.47
CA PRO A 386 31.98 -14.59 2.40
C PRO A 386 32.81 -13.30 2.52
N TYR A 387 32.41 -12.36 3.39
CA TYR A 387 33.09 -11.09 3.57
C TYR A 387 34.12 -11.11 4.70
N CYS A 388 33.85 -11.84 5.79
CA CYS A 388 34.72 -11.82 6.97
C CYS A 388 35.09 -13.21 7.50
N GLY A 389 34.67 -14.29 6.82
CA GLY A 389 34.98 -15.66 7.19
C GLY A 389 34.34 -16.15 8.49
N GLN A 390 33.44 -15.38 9.09
CA GLN A 390 32.80 -15.81 10.34
C GLN A 390 31.76 -16.88 10.08
N GLN A 391 31.80 -17.94 10.88
CA GLN A 391 30.88 -19.07 10.78
C GLN A 391 29.74 -18.92 11.78
N PHE A 392 28.52 -19.24 11.34
CA PHE A 392 27.31 -19.17 12.14
C PHE A 392 26.59 -20.50 12.10
N GLU A 393 26.22 -20.98 13.28
CA GLU A 393 25.39 -22.17 13.43
C GLU A 393 23.92 -21.79 13.33
N ILE A 394 23.20 -22.39 12.37
CA ILE A 394 21.77 -22.24 12.15
C ILE A 394 21.13 -23.59 12.40
N LYS A 395 20.31 -23.73 13.44
CA LYS A 395 19.60 -24.99 13.68
C LYS A 395 18.58 -25.25 12.57
N ASN A 396 18.62 -26.44 11.98
CA ASN A 396 17.56 -26.99 11.12
C ASN A 396 16.37 -27.35 12.00
N GLU A 397 15.63 -26.35 12.49
CA GLU A 397 14.43 -26.61 13.28
C GLU A 397 13.29 -27.10 12.37
N ARG A 398 13.11 -28.43 12.26
CA ARG A 398 11.76 -29.01 12.33
C ARG A 398 11.35 -29.01 13.80
N LYS A 399 11.08 -27.82 14.34
CA LYS A 399 10.28 -27.75 15.55
C LYS A 399 8.84 -27.87 15.10
N ASP A 400 8.13 -28.82 15.67
CA ASP A 400 6.73 -28.65 16.04
C ASP A 400 6.66 -27.37 16.91
N LYS A 401 6.76 -26.20 16.27
CA LYS A 401 6.46 -24.94 16.96
C LYS A 401 4.96 -24.96 17.12
N GLU A 402 4.50 -24.79 18.36
CA GLU A 402 3.13 -24.35 18.57
C GLU A 402 2.88 -23.15 17.65
N LEU A 403 1.79 -23.22 16.88
CA LEU A 403 1.38 -22.16 15.97
C LEU A 403 1.50 -20.80 16.68
N GLY A 404 2.23 -19.86 16.08
CA GLY A 404 2.34 -18.50 16.60
C GLY A 404 3.15 -18.32 17.89
N ALA A 405 3.99 -19.29 18.29
CA ALA A 405 4.86 -19.18 19.46
C ALA A 405 5.66 -17.86 19.48
N ASP A 406 5.64 -17.22 20.63
CA ASP A 406 6.42 -16.03 20.96
C ASP A 406 7.89 -16.44 21.14
N ASP A 407 8.76 -16.02 20.22
CA ASP A 407 10.20 -16.26 20.32
C ASP A 407 10.94 -15.14 21.07
N GLY A 408 10.22 -14.18 21.64
CA GLY A 408 10.77 -13.04 22.38
C GLY A 408 11.40 -11.96 21.51
N MET A 409 11.23 -12.00 20.19
CA MET A 409 11.85 -11.03 19.28
C MET A 409 11.27 -9.62 19.46
N GLU A 410 12.16 -8.65 19.73
CA GLU A 410 11.80 -7.23 19.88
C GLU A 410 11.92 -6.47 18.55
N LEU A 411 10.93 -5.63 18.25
CA LEU A 411 10.95 -4.75 17.08
C LEU A 411 11.92 -3.57 17.25
N LYS A 412 12.63 -3.24 16.18
CA LYS A 412 13.55 -2.10 16.15
C LYS A 412 12.96 -0.94 15.36
N LYS A 413 13.18 0.28 15.86
CA LYS A 413 12.76 1.50 15.18
C LYS A 413 13.53 1.68 13.87
N ILE A 414 12.82 1.83 12.76
CA ILE A 414 13.40 2.10 11.46
C ILE A 414 13.56 3.62 11.30
N GLN A 415 14.77 4.05 10.95
CA GLN A 415 15.09 5.44 10.60
C GLN A 415 15.39 5.54 9.09
N GLU A 416 15.06 6.67 8.47
CA GLU A 416 15.25 6.93 7.03
C GLU A 416 16.68 6.66 6.54
N VAL A 417 17.68 6.81 7.40
CA VAL A 417 19.11 6.67 7.05
C VAL A 417 19.53 5.21 6.80
N ASN A 418 18.76 4.23 7.29
CA ASN A 418 19.06 2.80 7.12
C ASN A 418 18.44 2.16 5.87
N SER A 419 17.80 2.94 4.99
CA SER A 419 17.18 2.45 3.75
C SER A 419 18.20 2.23 2.61
N GLY A 420 19.42 1.79 2.92
CA GLY A 420 20.49 1.51 1.94
C GLY A 420 20.13 0.43 0.90
N HIS A 421 19.01 -0.28 1.10
CA HIS A 421 18.53 -1.33 0.20
C HIS A 421 17.54 -0.85 -0.87
N PHE A 422 17.06 0.39 -0.79
CA PHE A 422 16.27 1.01 -1.86
C PHE A 422 17.06 2.11 -2.54
N LYS A 423 17.75 1.76 -3.62
CA LYS A 423 17.98 2.73 -4.69
C LYS A 423 16.62 3.05 -5.29
N THR A 424 15.89 3.99 -4.71
CA THR A 424 15.09 4.83 -5.60
C THR A 424 16.12 5.41 -6.56
N SER A 425 16.05 5.00 -7.81
CA SER A 425 16.48 5.88 -8.87
C SER A 425 15.56 7.09 -8.72
N LYS A 426 15.90 8.02 -7.81
CA LYS A 426 15.33 9.35 -7.77
C LYS A 426 15.59 9.83 -9.18
N VAL A 427 14.59 9.74 -10.06
CA VAL A 427 14.74 10.20 -11.43
C VAL A 427 14.68 11.70 -11.26
N ILE A 428 15.83 12.30 -11.00
CA ILE A 428 15.98 13.75 -11.00
C ILE A 428 15.38 14.18 -12.33
N LYS A 429 14.40 15.08 -12.29
CA LYS A 429 13.80 15.65 -13.48
C LYS A 429 14.49 16.98 -13.70
N LEU A 430 14.78 17.31 -14.95
CA LEU A 430 15.49 18.54 -15.28
C LEU A 430 14.78 19.80 -14.73
N LYS A 431 13.44 19.78 -14.67
CA LYS A 431 12.63 20.86 -14.12
C LYS A 431 12.80 21.09 -12.61
N ASP A 432 13.23 20.06 -11.89
CA ASP A 432 13.40 20.10 -10.43
C ASP A 432 14.84 20.48 -10.04
N CYS A 433 15.75 20.62 -11.02
CA CYS A 433 17.14 21.02 -10.80
C CYS A 433 17.23 22.54 -10.60
N LYS A 434 17.42 22.98 -9.35
CA LYS A 434 17.51 24.41 -8.99
C LYS A 434 18.94 24.85 -8.70
N THR A 435 19.86 23.92 -8.54
CA THR A 435 21.26 24.17 -8.21
C THR A 435 22.19 23.50 -9.22
N TYR A 436 23.47 23.91 -9.22
CA TYR A 436 24.51 23.25 -10.01
C TYR A 436 24.65 21.76 -9.64
N ALA A 437 24.60 21.45 -8.34
CA ALA A 437 24.67 20.08 -7.83
C ALA A 437 23.48 19.21 -8.31
N ASP A 438 22.28 19.78 -8.40
CA ASP A 438 21.12 19.05 -8.96
C ASP A 438 21.33 18.70 -10.44
N LEU A 439 21.91 19.62 -11.22
CA LEU A 439 22.23 19.40 -12.63
C LEU A 439 23.35 18.36 -12.81
N GLU A 440 24.33 18.31 -11.93
CA GLU A 440 25.37 17.27 -11.93
C GLU A 440 24.77 15.89 -11.65
N ALA A 441 23.92 15.80 -10.64
CA ALA A 441 23.25 14.56 -10.28
C ALA A 441 22.30 14.10 -11.41
N PHE A 442 21.58 15.03 -12.05
CA PHE A 442 20.76 14.76 -13.24
C PHE A 442 21.59 14.30 -14.45
N ALA A 443 22.70 14.98 -14.74
CA ALA A 443 23.57 14.64 -15.87
C ALA A 443 24.21 13.25 -15.70
N LYS A 444 24.62 12.91 -14.47
CA LYS A 444 25.14 11.58 -14.12
C LYS A 444 24.07 10.51 -14.30
N GLN A 445 22.83 10.78 -13.90
CA GLN A 445 21.70 9.88 -14.09
C GLN A 445 21.37 9.66 -15.59
N MET A 446 21.37 10.72 -16.39
CA MET A 446 21.04 10.66 -17.82
C MET A 446 22.22 10.30 -18.73
N LYS A 447 23.42 10.08 -18.14
CA LYS A 447 24.68 9.80 -18.84
C LYS A 447 25.06 10.89 -19.87
N TYR A 448 24.82 12.16 -19.54
CA TYR A 448 25.24 13.27 -20.38
C TYR A 448 26.74 13.55 -20.29
N LYS A 449 27.31 14.16 -21.35
CA LYS A 449 28.73 14.52 -21.41
C LYS A 449 29.05 15.59 -20.34
N PRO A 450 30.30 15.65 -19.81
CA PRO A 450 30.68 16.58 -18.74
C PRO A 450 30.33 18.06 -19.02
N GLY A 451 30.45 18.50 -20.28
CA GLY A 451 30.11 19.88 -20.66
C GLY A 451 28.62 20.23 -20.58
N TRP A 452 27.70 19.26 -20.53
CA TRP A 452 26.27 19.51 -20.53
C TRP A 452 25.81 20.26 -19.27
N VAL A 453 26.39 19.94 -18.10
CA VAL A 453 26.07 20.60 -16.82
C VAL A 453 26.38 22.09 -16.90
N TYR A 454 27.56 22.44 -17.41
CA TYR A 454 28.00 23.82 -17.57
C TYR A 454 27.05 24.64 -18.46
N TYR A 455 26.66 24.12 -19.63
CA TYR A 455 25.74 24.82 -20.53
C TYR A 455 24.35 25.00 -19.90
N GLN A 456 23.86 23.99 -19.16
CA GLN A 456 22.56 24.04 -18.50
C GLN A 456 22.55 24.96 -17.28
N ALA A 457 23.66 25.05 -16.55
CA ALA A 457 23.82 25.98 -15.45
C ALA A 457 23.94 27.43 -15.93
N LYS A 458 24.68 27.65 -17.04
CA LYS A 458 24.79 28.96 -17.69
C LYS A 458 23.43 29.45 -18.21
N ALA A 459 22.66 28.58 -18.86
CA ALA A 459 21.33 28.92 -19.38
C ALA A 459 20.29 29.22 -18.27
N ARG A 460 20.52 28.75 -17.04
CA ARG A 460 19.65 28.97 -15.88
C ARG A 460 20.19 30.01 -14.88
N HIS A 461 21.26 30.73 -15.22
CA HIS A 461 21.92 31.70 -14.33
C HIS A 461 22.33 31.10 -12.97
N LEU A 462 22.73 29.82 -12.96
CA LEU A 462 23.18 29.10 -11.76
C LEU A 462 24.70 29.16 -11.57
N LEU A 463 25.41 29.84 -12.47
CA LEU A 463 26.83 30.13 -12.38
C LEU A 463 26.98 31.61 -11.99
N LYS A 464 27.83 31.87 -10.99
CA LYS A 464 28.22 33.24 -10.64
C LYS A 464 29.22 33.81 -11.63
#